data_AF-A0A3P6SDU0-F1
#
_entry.id   AF-A0A3P6SDU0-F1
#
_cell.length_a   1.000
_cell.length_b   1.000
_cell.length_c   1.000
_cell.angle_alpha   90.00
_cell.angle_beta   90.00
_cell.angle_gamma   90.00
#
_symmetry.space_group_name_H-M   'P 1'
#
loop_
_entity.id
_entity.type
_entity.pdbx_description
1 polymer ?
#
loop_
_entity_poly.entity_id
_entity_poly.type
_entity_poly.pdbx_seq_one_letter_code
_entity_poly.pdbx_strand_id
1 'polypeptide(L)'
;QEEVFNCLGSGVLENAFSGYNACIFAYGQTGSGKSYSMMGTAEQPGIIPRLCNEVFRRIHETTCETLQYKVEVSYMEIYNERVRDLLDPKKSNKHHLKVREHKILGPLVDGLSILAVDSYQQIASLIEEGNKSRTVAATNMNAESSRSHAVFNITLTQILKDVEKDKTCPRFQFTGEKVAKISLVDLAGSERAGKTGAMGKRLEEGGNINKSLTTLGMVISALAERSNGKKEKFIPYRDSVLTW
;
A
#
# COMPACT_ATOMS: atom_id res chain seq x y z
N GLN A 1 6.74 18.79 -3.09
CA GLN A 1 6.32 17.46 -3.58
C GLN A 1 7.32 16.85 -4.56
N GLU A 2 7.82 17.61 -5.55
CA GLU A 2 8.85 17.11 -6.47
C GLU A 2 10.14 16.68 -5.75
N GLU A 3 10.67 17.53 -4.86
CA GLU A 3 11.85 17.19 -4.05
C GLU A 3 11.64 15.91 -3.20
N VAL A 4 10.48 15.79 -2.55
CA VAL A 4 10.11 14.59 -1.76
C VAL A 4 10.11 13.34 -2.63
N PHE A 5 9.56 13.43 -3.84
CA PHE A 5 9.57 12.31 -4.79
C PHE A 5 10.99 11.97 -5.25
N ASN A 6 11.82 12.96 -5.55
CA ASN A 6 13.19 12.76 -5.99
C ASN A 6 14.06 12.11 -4.90
N CYS A 7 13.81 12.42 -3.63
CA CYS A 7 14.54 11.84 -2.50
C CYS A 7 14.09 10.42 -2.12
N LEU A 8 12.79 10.11 -2.23
CA LEU A 8 12.23 8.84 -1.73
C LEU A 8 11.66 7.95 -2.83
N GLY A 9 10.91 8.52 -3.76
CA GLY A 9 10.18 7.79 -4.79
C GLY A 9 11.09 7.13 -5.82
N SER A 10 12.18 7.82 -6.21
CA SER A 10 13.18 7.32 -7.16
C SER A 10 13.81 6.00 -6.71
N GLY A 11 14.33 5.95 -5.48
CA GLY A 11 14.95 4.74 -4.93
C GLY A 11 13.96 3.58 -4.74
N VAL A 12 12.71 3.89 -4.36
CA VAL A 12 11.64 2.88 -4.28
C VAL A 12 11.33 2.28 -5.64
N LEU A 13 11.30 3.09 -6.69
CA LEU A 13 11.12 2.62 -8.06
C LEU A 13 12.29 1.75 -8.52
N GLU A 14 13.53 2.18 -8.29
CA GLU A 14 14.72 1.40 -8.64
C GLU A 14 14.74 0.02 -7.97
N ASN A 15 14.37 -0.03 -6.69
CA ASN A 15 14.22 -1.28 -5.95
C ASN A 15 13.13 -2.17 -6.55
N ALA A 16 11.98 -1.60 -6.90
CA ALA A 16 10.88 -2.35 -7.49
C ALA A 16 11.25 -2.95 -8.86
N PHE A 17 11.88 -2.18 -9.75
CA PHE A 17 12.38 -2.68 -11.05
C PHE A 17 13.57 -3.64 -10.91
N SER A 18 14.22 -3.66 -9.75
CA SER A 18 15.25 -4.65 -9.43
C SER A 18 14.66 -5.96 -8.90
N GLY A 19 13.37 -5.97 -8.51
CA GLY A 19 12.66 -7.13 -7.97
C GLY A 19 12.49 -7.11 -6.45
N TYR A 20 12.79 -5.99 -5.79
CA TYR A 20 12.64 -5.85 -4.35
C TYR A 20 11.30 -5.26 -3.97
N ASN A 21 10.71 -5.79 -2.89
CA ASN A 21 9.53 -5.20 -2.28
C ASN A 21 9.91 -3.89 -1.60
N ALA A 22 9.06 -2.88 -1.73
CA ALA A 22 9.26 -1.57 -1.15
C ALA A 22 7.98 -1.09 -0.45
N CYS A 23 8.14 -0.34 0.63
CA CYS A 23 7.02 0.24 1.36
C CYS A 23 7.33 1.69 1.72
N ILE A 24 6.42 2.60 1.39
CA ILE A 24 6.43 4.00 1.83
C ILE A 24 5.17 4.19 2.67
N PHE A 25 5.31 4.73 3.87
CA PHE A 25 4.17 5.11 4.69
C PHE A 25 4.34 6.51 5.26
N ALA A 26 3.25 7.27 5.30
CA ALA A 26 3.21 8.58 5.94
C ALA A 26 2.66 8.44 7.37
N TYR A 27 3.42 8.93 8.36
CA TYR A 27 3.04 8.90 9.78
C TYR A 27 3.10 10.31 10.38
N GLY A 28 2.13 10.64 11.24
CA GLY A 28 2.02 11.95 11.86
C GLY A 28 0.62 12.26 12.40
N GLN A 29 0.50 13.32 13.20
CA GLN A 29 -0.79 13.76 13.73
C GLN A 29 -1.74 14.23 12.62
N THR A 30 -3.04 14.28 12.88
CA THR A 30 -4.00 14.88 11.96
C THR A 30 -3.64 16.33 11.64
N GLY A 31 -3.79 16.68 10.35
CA GLY A 31 -3.38 17.99 9.83
C GLY A 31 -1.89 18.13 9.50
N SER A 32 -1.05 17.11 9.76
CA SER A 32 0.39 17.19 9.46
C SER A 32 0.76 17.02 7.98
N GLY A 33 -0.22 16.89 7.08
CA GLY A 33 0.01 16.77 5.63
C GLY A 33 0.29 15.35 5.11
N LYS A 34 -0.05 14.28 5.85
CA LYS A 34 0.16 12.88 5.40
C LYS A 34 -0.46 12.59 4.01
N SER A 35 -1.76 12.80 3.88
CA SER A 35 -2.48 12.62 2.61
C SER A 35 -2.00 13.58 1.53
N TYR A 36 -1.53 14.78 1.90
CA TYR A 36 -0.94 15.73 0.96
C TYR A 36 0.43 15.27 0.45
N SER A 37 1.25 14.60 1.26
CA SER A 37 2.50 13.98 0.81
C SER A 37 2.24 12.74 -0.04
N MET A 38 1.29 11.89 0.35
CA MET A 38 0.99 10.64 -0.37
C MET A 38 0.23 10.88 -1.68
N MET A 39 -0.91 11.58 -1.62
CA MET A 39 -1.77 11.85 -2.77
C MET A 39 -1.51 13.21 -3.40
N GLY A 40 -1.36 14.26 -2.58
CA GLY A 40 -1.25 15.64 -3.03
C GLY A 40 -2.57 16.24 -3.51
N THR A 41 -2.49 17.32 -4.28
CA THR A 41 -3.63 17.95 -4.95
C THR A 41 -3.54 17.76 -6.46
N ALA A 42 -4.56 18.17 -7.21
CA ALA A 42 -4.56 18.09 -8.67
C ALA A 42 -3.42 18.94 -9.28
N GLU A 43 -3.15 20.10 -8.69
CA GLU A 43 -2.10 21.03 -9.11
C GLU A 43 -0.72 20.58 -8.62
N GLN A 44 -0.67 19.93 -7.45
CA GLN A 44 0.56 19.50 -6.82
C GLN A 44 0.48 18.01 -6.42
N PRO A 45 0.65 17.09 -7.40
CA PRO A 45 0.57 15.66 -7.13
C PRO A 45 1.63 15.22 -6.12
N GLY A 46 1.25 14.32 -5.23
CA GLY A 46 2.11 13.72 -4.20
C GLY A 46 2.90 12.52 -4.72
N ILE A 47 3.37 11.67 -3.79
CA ILE A 47 4.21 10.51 -4.09
C ILE A 47 3.48 9.47 -4.96
N ILE A 48 2.25 9.09 -4.62
CA ILE A 48 1.48 8.04 -5.31
C ILE A 48 1.29 8.37 -6.79
N PRO A 49 0.68 9.51 -7.18
CA PRO A 49 0.47 9.81 -8.60
C PRO A 49 1.78 9.96 -9.38
N ARG A 50 2.82 10.56 -8.78
CA ARG A 50 4.14 10.69 -9.42
C ARG A 50 4.80 9.33 -9.65
N LEU A 51 4.76 8.45 -8.64
CA LEU A 51 5.30 7.09 -8.72
C LEU A 51 4.57 6.28 -9.80
N CYS A 52 3.24 6.34 -9.84
CA CYS A 52 2.45 5.61 -10.83
C CYS A 52 2.76 6.09 -12.27
N ASN A 53 2.87 7.40 -12.49
CA ASN A 53 3.25 7.95 -13.79
C ASN A 53 4.65 7.47 -14.20
N GLU A 54 5.61 7.51 -13.27
CA GLU A 54 6.98 7.11 -13.51
C GLU A 54 7.13 5.60 -13.77
N VAL A 55 6.35 4.74 -13.09
CA VAL A 55 6.28 3.29 -13.38
C VAL A 55 5.94 3.08 -14.85
N PHE A 56 4.86 3.69 -15.34
CA PHE A 56 4.42 3.50 -16.72
C PHE A 56 5.35 4.16 -17.74
N ARG A 57 5.95 5.32 -17.42
CA ARG A 57 7.01 5.92 -18.24
C ARG A 57 8.16 4.93 -18.46
N ARG A 58 8.66 4.35 -17.37
CA ARG A 58 9.77 3.40 -17.43
C ARG A 58 9.40 2.09 -18.11
N ILE A 59 8.18 1.57 -17.89
CA ILE A 59 7.66 0.40 -18.62
C ILE A 59 7.66 0.69 -20.12
N HIS A 60 7.16 1.85 -20.55
CA HIS A 60 7.11 2.20 -21.97
C HIS A 60 8.50 2.29 -22.60
N GLU A 61 9.49 2.82 -21.87
CA GLU A 61 10.88 2.96 -22.34
C GLU A 61 11.66 1.64 -22.38
N THR A 62 11.29 0.67 -21.54
CA THR A 62 12.06 -0.59 -21.37
C THR A 62 11.38 -1.82 -21.96
N THR A 63 10.10 -1.73 -22.33
CA THR A 63 9.37 -2.82 -22.96
C THR A 63 9.97 -3.16 -24.32
N CYS A 64 10.23 -4.44 -24.54
CA CYS A 64 10.72 -4.96 -25.82
C CYS A 64 10.26 -6.42 -26.02
N GLU A 65 10.69 -7.06 -27.09
CA GLU A 65 10.31 -8.46 -27.38
C GLU A 65 10.73 -9.43 -26.26
N THR A 66 11.80 -9.10 -25.53
CA THR A 66 12.40 -9.96 -24.50
C THR A 66 11.95 -9.61 -23.08
N LEU A 67 11.30 -8.46 -22.90
CA LEU A 67 10.94 -7.93 -21.58
C LEU A 67 9.54 -7.31 -21.64
N GLN A 68 8.61 -7.97 -20.97
CA GLN A 68 7.24 -7.52 -20.81
C GLN A 68 6.93 -7.22 -19.35
N TYR A 69 5.94 -6.37 -19.13
CA TYR A 69 5.52 -5.95 -17.80
C TYR A 69 4.03 -6.22 -17.61
N LYS A 70 3.67 -6.66 -16.41
CA LYS A 70 2.30 -6.72 -15.93
C LYS A 70 2.22 -5.91 -14.64
N VAL A 71 1.28 -4.98 -14.58
CA VAL A 71 1.03 -4.15 -13.41
C VAL A 71 -0.34 -4.49 -12.85
N GLU A 72 -0.38 -4.79 -11.56
CA GLU A 72 -1.61 -5.07 -10.83
C GLU A 72 -1.71 -4.16 -9.62
N VAL A 73 -2.90 -3.65 -9.33
CA VAL A 73 -3.14 -2.76 -8.20
C VAL A 73 -4.21 -3.31 -7.26
N SER A 74 -4.06 -3.00 -5.98
CA SER A 74 -5.10 -3.20 -4.98
C SER A 74 -5.18 -1.97 -4.08
N TYR A 75 -6.39 -1.62 -3.66
CA TYR A 75 -6.60 -0.47 -2.78
C TYR A 75 -7.54 -0.86 -1.66
N MET A 76 -7.09 -0.68 -0.42
CA MET A 76 -7.86 -1.05 0.76
C MET A 76 -7.80 0.01 1.85
N GLU A 77 -8.83 -0.01 2.68
CA GLU A 77 -8.94 0.78 3.88
C GLU A 77 -8.94 -0.13 5.11
N ILE A 78 -8.20 0.25 6.14
CA ILE A 78 -8.28 -0.34 7.47
C ILE A 78 -8.94 0.69 8.38
N TYR A 79 -10.19 0.41 8.76
CA TYR A 79 -10.97 1.22 9.68
C TYR A 79 -11.47 0.35 10.82
N ASN A 80 -11.22 0.76 12.05
CA ASN A 80 -11.69 0.07 13.24
C ASN A 80 -11.27 -1.42 13.29
N GLU A 81 -10.00 -1.74 12.98
CA GLU A 81 -9.47 -3.12 12.87
C GLU A 81 -10.21 -4.00 11.85
N ARG A 82 -10.84 -3.39 10.84
CA ARG A 82 -11.51 -4.11 9.76
C ARG A 82 -11.00 -3.64 8.41
N VAL A 83 -10.74 -4.60 7.52
CA VAL A 83 -10.28 -4.33 6.16
C VAL A 83 -11.47 -4.22 5.23
N ARG A 84 -11.49 -3.18 4.41
CA ARG A 84 -12.44 -2.95 3.33
C ARG A 84 -11.70 -2.81 2.01
N ASP A 85 -12.23 -3.42 0.97
CA ASP A 85 -11.82 -3.19 -0.41
C ASP A 85 -12.39 -1.86 -0.90
N LEU A 86 -11.53 -0.97 -1.39
CA LEU A 86 -11.91 0.31 -1.98
C LEU A 86 -12.15 0.21 -3.49
N LEU A 87 -11.72 -0.86 -4.15
CA LEU A 87 -11.94 -1.11 -5.59
C LEU A 87 -13.22 -1.89 -5.87
N ASP A 88 -13.76 -2.59 -4.86
CA ASP A 88 -15.05 -3.29 -4.95
C ASP A 88 -15.93 -2.98 -3.73
N PRO A 89 -16.58 -1.79 -3.71
CA PRO A 89 -17.42 -1.38 -2.57
C PRO A 89 -18.64 -2.31 -2.37
N LYS A 90 -19.08 -3.03 -3.42
CA LYS A 90 -20.21 -3.97 -3.32
C LYS A 90 -19.86 -5.21 -2.52
N LYS A 91 -18.61 -5.70 -2.59
CA LYS A 91 -18.10 -6.78 -1.74
C LYS A 91 -17.93 -6.35 -0.29
N SER A 92 -17.34 -5.16 -0.07
CA SER A 92 -17.05 -4.63 1.27
C SER A 92 -18.28 -4.41 2.15
N ASN A 93 -19.44 -4.10 1.55
CA ASN A 93 -20.69 -3.92 2.29
C ASN A 93 -21.29 -5.22 2.84
N LYS A 94 -20.86 -6.40 2.35
CA LYS A 94 -21.40 -7.70 2.79
C LYS A 94 -20.52 -8.34 3.87
N HIS A 95 -19.20 -8.32 3.71
CA HIS A 95 -18.26 -8.92 4.66
C HIS A 95 -16.94 -8.15 4.70
N HIS A 96 -16.38 -8.00 5.90
CA HIS A 96 -15.04 -7.45 6.08
C HIS A 96 -13.98 -8.48 5.68
N LEU A 97 -12.93 -8.03 5.00
CA LEU A 97 -11.86 -8.90 4.54
C LEU A 97 -10.98 -9.33 5.72
N LYS A 98 -10.40 -10.53 5.63
CA LYS A 98 -9.54 -11.11 6.69
C LYS A 98 -8.10 -11.18 6.22
N VAL A 99 -7.17 -10.82 7.10
CA VAL A 99 -5.75 -11.06 6.88
C VAL A 99 -5.44 -12.53 7.16
N ARG A 100 -4.71 -13.15 6.24
CA ARG A 100 -4.23 -14.54 6.30
C ARG A 100 -2.75 -14.60 5.99
N GLU A 101 -2.10 -15.67 6.40
CA GLU A 101 -0.69 -15.88 6.13
C GLU A 101 -0.52 -16.87 4.97
N HIS A 102 0.14 -16.42 3.91
CA HIS A 102 0.57 -17.27 2.80
C HIS A 102 2.00 -17.74 3.04
N LYS A 103 2.27 -19.02 2.82
CA LYS A 103 3.58 -19.65 3.12
C LYS A 103 4.77 -18.99 2.43
N ILE A 104 4.55 -18.41 1.25
CA ILE A 104 5.61 -17.83 0.40
C ILE A 104 5.50 -16.30 0.33
N LEU A 105 4.27 -15.78 0.34
CA LEU A 105 4.02 -14.34 0.09
C LEU A 105 3.87 -13.56 1.40
N GLY A 106 3.81 -14.25 2.54
CA GLY A 106 3.56 -13.65 3.84
C GLY A 106 2.09 -13.21 3.99
N PRO A 107 1.82 -12.15 4.75
CA PRO A 107 0.48 -11.64 5.00
C PRO A 107 -0.25 -11.23 3.72
N LEU A 108 -1.45 -11.77 3.52
CA LEU A 108 -2.34 -11.50 2.38
C LEU A 108 -3.76 -11.24 2.89
N VAL A 109 -4.46 -10.31 2.26
CA VAL A 109 -5.88 -10.06 2.53
C VAL A 109 -6.72 -10.95 1.63
N ASP A 110 -7.46 -11.87 2.25
CA ASP A 110 -8.34 -12.81 1.55
C ASP A 110 -9.55 -12.07 0.98
N GLY A 111 -9.77 -12.22 -0.33
CA GLY A 111 -10.86 -11.58 -1.07
C GLY A 111 -10.62 -10.13 -1.50
N LEU A 112 -9.40 -9.59 -1.31
CA LEU A 112 -9.04 -8.27 -1.82
C LEU A 112 -8.98 -8.28 -3.35
N SER A 113 -9.65 -7.32 -3.99
CA SER A 113 -9.64 -7.20 -5.45
C SER A 113 -8.27 -6.74 -5.94
N ILE A 114 -7.77 -7.46 -6.94
CA ILE A 114 -6.52 -7.18 -7.63
C ILE A 114 -6.90 -6.89 -9.08
N LEU A 115 -6.65 -5.67 -9.54
CA LEU A 115 -7.02 -5.22 -10.88
C LEU A 115 -5.74 -5.03 -11.71
N ALA A 116 -5.70 -5.62 -12.90
CA ALA A 116 -4.65 -5.35 -13.86
C ALA A 116 -4.88 -3.98 -14.50
N VAL A 117 -3.80 -3.22 -14.67
CA VAL A 117 -3.82 -1.87 -15.23
C VAL A 117 -2.75 -1.71 -16.30
N ASP A 118 -3.07 -0.98 -17.36
CA ASP A 118 -2.19 -0.74 -18.51
C ASP A 118 -1.62 0.68 -18.58
N SER A 119 -2.14 1.60 -17.76
CA SER A 119 -1.84 3.02 -17.85
C SER A 119 -2.03 3.75 -16.52
N TYR A 120 -1.36 4.90 -16.41
CA TYR A 120 -1.51 5.80 -15.27
C TYR A 120 -2.96 6.29 -15.11
N GLN A 121 -3.65 6.54 -16.23
CA GLN A 121 -5.03 7.02 -16.25
C GLN A 121 -6.00 6.02 -15.60
N GLN A 122 -5.81 4.71 -15.85
CA GLN A 122 -6.59 3.67 -15.18
C GLN A 122 -6.33 3.67 -13.67
N ILE A 123 -5.07 3.77 -13.23
CA ILE A 123 -4.75 3.87 -11.79
C ILE A 123 -5.39 5.11 -11.18
N ALA A 124 -5.28 6.27 -11.83
CA ALA A 124 -5.84 7.53 -11.34
C ALA A 124 -7.36 7.42 -11.16
N SER A 125 -8.06 6.79 -12.11
CA SER A 125 -9.50 6.55 -12.01
C SER A 125 -9.86 5.61 -10.85
N LEU A 126 -9.10 4.53 -10.65
CA LEU A 126 -9.30 3.59 -9.54
C LEU A 126 -9.05 4.25 -8.17
N ILE A 127 -8.03 5.10 -8.08
CA ILE A 127 -7.75 5.89 -6.87
C ILE A 127 -8.90 6.86 -6.60
N GLU A 128 -9.41 7.55 -7.62
CA GLU A 128 -10.52 8.48 -7.48
C GLU A 128 -11.80 7.76 -7.02
N GLU A 129 -12.12 6.61 -7.62
CA GLU A 129 -13.25 5.77 -7.22
C GLU A 129 -13.10 5.27 -5.78
N GLY A 130 -11.92 4.78 -5.41
CA GLY A 130 -11.63 4.35 -4.05
C GLY A 130 -11.74 5.50 -3.04
N ASN A 131 -11.29 6.70 -3.39
CA ASN A 131 -11.43 7.89 -2.55
C ASN A 131 -12.89 8.34 -2.41
N LYS A 132 -13.71 8.20 -3.46
CA LYS A 132 -15.17 8.44 -3.40
C LYS A 132 -15.84 7.43 -2.46
N SER A 133 -15.50 6.14 -2.58
CA SER A 133 -15.99 5.10 -1.67
C SER A 133 -15.62 5.40 -0.21
N ARG A 134 -14.38 5.84 0.02
CA ARG A 134 -13.88 6.28 1.31
C ARG A 134 -14.65 7.48 1.87
N THR A 135 -15.08 8.42 1.01
CA THR A 135 -15.81 9.63 1.44
C THR A 135 -17.29 9.37 1.70
N VAL A 136 -17.93 8.46 0.96
CA VAL A 136 -19.36 8.14 1.13
C VAL A 136 -19.61 7.40 2.45
N ALA A 137 -18.67 6.56 2.89
CA ALA A 137 -18.70 5.95 4.23
C ALA A 137 -18.71 6.99 5.37
N ALA A 138 -18.21 8.21 5.10
CA ALA A 138 -18.09 9.31 6.06
C ALA A 138 -19.41 10.04 6.38
N THR A 139 -20.54 9.61 5.82
CA THR A 139 -21.85 10.29 5.96
C THR A 139 -22.48 10.12 7.36
N ASN A 140 -21.87 10.78 8.36
CA ASN A 140 -22.52 11.45 9.49
C ASN A 140 -21.51 12.16 10.43
N MET A 141 -20.89 13.25 9.94
CA MET A 141 -20.11 14.24 10.74
C MET A 141 -18.66 13.89 11.16
N ASN A 142 -17.76 13.35 10.31
CA ASN A 142 -16.31 13.33 10.61
C ASN A 142 -15.41 13.39 9.36
N ALA A 143 -14.21 13.98 9.50
CA ALA A 143 -13.15 13.90 8.49
C ALA A 143 -12.47 12.51 8.55
N GLU A 144 -12.99 11.54 7.80
CA GLU A 144 -12.61 10.11 7.86
C GLU A 144 -11.14 9.83 7.50
N SER A 145 -10.48 10.68 6.70
CA SER A 145 -9.05 10.50 6.36
C SER A 145 -8.13 10.53 7.58
N SER A 146 -8.56 11.13 8.69
CA SER A 146 -7.82 11.14 9.96
C SER A 146 -7.96 9.84 10.77
N ARG A 147 -8.92 8.97 10.42
CA ARG A 147 -9.38 7.86 11.26
C ARG A 147 -9.27 6.49 10.62
N SER A 148 -8.86 6.40 9.37
CA SER A 148 -8.61 5.15 8.68
C SER A 148 -7.23 5.15 8.03
N HIS A 149 -6.62 3.98 7.96
CA HIS A 149 -5.38 3.78 7.21
C HIS A 149 -5.75 3.40 5.78
N ALA A 150 -5.15 4.06 4.80
CA ALA A 150 -5.31 3.69 3.39
C ALA A 150 -4.03 3.01 2.91
N VAL A 151 -4.18 1.84 2.28
CA VAL A 151 -3.07 1.05 1.75
C VAL A 151 -3.31 0.81 0.27
N PHE A 152 -2.46 1.42 -0.56
CA PHE A 152 -2.44 1.22 -1.99
C PHE A 152 -1.23 0.34 -2.36
N ASN A 153 -1.46 -0.81 -2.98
CA ASN A 153 -0.38 -1.68 -3.43
C ASN A 153 -0.31 -1.70 -4.95
N ILE A 154 0.92 -1.68 -5.47
CA ILE A 154 1.25 -1.92 -6.87
C ILE A 154 2.12 -3.18 -6.91
N THR A 155 1.71 -4.17 -7.68
CA THR A 155 2.50 -5.37 -7.96
C THR A 155 3.02 -5.26 -9.38
N LEU A 156 4.34 -5.15 -9.51
CA LEU A 156 5.05 -5.10 -10.78
C LEU A 156 5.62 -6.48 -11.08
N THR A 157 5.17 -7.10 -12.15
CA THR A 157 5.71 -8.36 -12.65
C THR A 157 6.45 -8.11 -13.95
N GLN A 158 7.73 -8.45 -13.98
CA GLN A 158 8.58 -8.39 -15.17
C GLN A 158 8.72 -9.82 -15.72
N ILE A 159 8.33 -9.98 -16.98
CA ILE A 159 8.36 -11.25 -17.69
C ILE A 159 9.51 -11.16 -18.69
N LEU A 160 10.57 -11.91 -18.40
CA LEU A 160 11.75 -12.05 -19.25
C LEU A 160 11.54 -13.26 -20.17
N LYS A 161 11.59 -13.05 -21.48
CA LYS A 161 11.51 -14.09 -22.50
C LYS A 161 12.86 -14.23 -23.17
N ASP A 162 13.43 -15.43 -23.14
CA ASP A 162 14.60 -15.72 -23.95
C ASP A 162 14.23 -15.70 -25.44
N VAL A 163 14.98 -14.90 -26.20
CA VAL A 163 14.91 -14.91 -27.67
C VAL A 163 15.84 -16.00 -28.16
N GLU A 164 15.26 -17.01 -28.82
CA GLU A 164 16.03 -18.01 -29.56
C GLU A 164 16.99 -17.32 -30.52
N LYS A 165 18.29 -17.30 -30.18
CA LYS A 165 19.35 -16.90 -31.12
C LYS A 165 19.87 -18.05 -31.96
N ASP A 166 19.47 -19.30 -31.68
CA ASP A 166 20.04 -20.47 -32.34
C ASP A 166 18.96 -21.47 -32.78
N LYS A 167 18.70 -21.52 -34.09
CA LYS A 167 17.68 -22.38 -34.74
C LYS A 167 18.07 -23.87 -34.76
N THR A 168 19.19 -24.25 -34.13
CA THR A 168 19.80 -25.59 -34.29
C THR A 168 19.51 -26.54 -33.12
N CYS A 169 18.93 -26.07 -32.02
CA CYS A 169 18.49 -26.92 -30.90
C CYS A 169 17.17 -26.39 -30.34
N PRO A 170 16.10 -27.21 -30.23
CA PRO A 170 14.88 -26.83 -29.52
C PRO A 170 15.18 -26.89 -28.01
N ARG A 171 15.88 -25.88 -27.49
CA ARG A 171 16.02 -25.71 -26.04
C ARG A 171 14.76 -25.03 -25.55
N PHE A 172 14.18 -25.60 -24.49
CA PHE A 172 13.00 -25.07 -23.79
C PHE A 172 13.05 -23.54 -23.70
N GLN A 173 12.01 -22.88 -24.23
CA GLN A 173 11.84 -21.44 -24.10
C GLN A 173 11.73 -21.10 -22.60
N PHE A 174 12.78 -20.51 -22.04
CA PHE A 174 12.78 -20.13 -20.63
C PHE A 174 12.12 -18.76 -20.48
N THR A 175 11.06 -18.73 -19.67
CA THR A 175 10.40 -17.49 -19.25
C THR A 175 10.68 -17.27 -17.78
N GLY A 176 11.45 -16.24 -17.46
CA GLY A 176 11.71 -15.82 -16.09
C GLY A 176 10.68 -14.80 -15.64
N GLU A 177 10.19 -14.90 -14.41
CA GLU A 177 9.33 -13.89 -13.80
C GLU A 177 10.03 -13.26 -12.60
N LYS A 178 10.00 -11.93 -12.53
CA LYS A 178 10.47 -11.16 -11.40
C LYS A 178 9.32 -10.31 -10.90
N VAL A 179 8.94 -10.49 -9.63
CA VAL A 179 7.79 -9.82 -9.02
C VAL A 179 8.28 -8.91 -7.90
N ALA A 180 7.81 -7.66 -7.91
CA ALA A 180 8.02 -6.71 -6.84
C ALA A 180 6.70 -6.09 -6.38
N LYS A 181 6.54 -5.93 -5.07
CA LYS A 181 5.38 -5.26 -4.46
C LYS A 181 5.79 -3.91 -3.88
N ILE A 182 5.13 -2.85 -4.32
CA ILE A 182 5.24 -1.50 -3.78
C ILE A 182 3.99 -1.23 -2.94
N SER A 183 4.16 -0.99 -1.65
CA SER A 183 3.09 -0.62 -0.72
C SER A 183 3.18 0.86 -0.37
N LEU A 184 2.13 1.63 -0.66
CA LEU A 184 2.02 3.05 -0.40
C LEU A 184 0.91 3.26 0.63
N VAL A 185 1.28 3.69 1.84
CA VAL A 185 0.38 3.72 3.00
C VAL A 185 0.20 5.14 3.52
N ASP A 186 -1.06 5.57 3.64
CA ASP A 186 -1.43 6.79 4.35
C ASP A 186 -2.07 6.40 5.68
N LEU A 187 -1.32 6.55 6.77
CA LEU A 187 -1.79 6.15 8.10
C LEU A 187 -2.78 7.17 8.67
N ALA A 188 -3.64 6.70 9.57
CA ALA A 188 -4.49 7.55 10.40
C ALA A 188 -3.67 8.51 11.28
N GLY A 189 -4.33 9.53 11.81
CA GLY A 189 -3.73 10.47 12.76
C GLY A 189 -3.21 9.78 14.02
N SER A 190 -1.99 10.14 14.44
CA SER A 190 -1.36 9.61 15.66
C SER A 190 -1.81 10.26 16.97
N GLU A 191 -2.80 11.16 16.91
CA GLU A 191 -3.35 11.80 18.10
C GLU A 191 -4.12 10.83 19.01
N ARG A 192 -4.00 11.06 20.32
CA ARG A 192 -4.68 10.24 21.33
C ARG A 192 -6.17 10.60 21.40
N ALA A 193 -7.03 9.58 21.35
CA ALA A 193 -8.48 9.72 21.45
C ALA A 193 -8.95 10.38 22.76
N GLY A 194 -8.17 10.33 23.84
CA GLY A 194 -8.51 10.94 25.12
C GLY A 194 -8.67 12.46 25.10
N LYS A 195 -8.20 13.16 24.07
CA LYS A 195 -8.32 14.63 23.93
C LYS A 195 -9.60 15.09 23.22
N THR A 196 -10.42 14.18 22.68
CA THR A 196 -11.50 14.54 21.74
C THR A 196 -12.89 14.65 22.37
N GLY A 197 -13.04 14.43 23.69
CA GLY A 197 -14.34 14.49 24.37
C GLY A 197 -15.38 13.49 23.84
N ALA A 198 -14.94 12.47 23.09
CA ALA A 198 -15.79 11.51 22.42
C ALA A 198 -16.40 10.49 23.39
N MET A 199 -17.71 10.26 23.29
CA MET A 199 -18.45 9.27 24.10
C MET A 199 -18.98 8.10 23.23
N GLY A 200 -19.13 6.91 23.84
CA GLY A 200 -19.73 5.73 23.21
C GLY A 200 -18.89 5.14 22.07
N LYS A 201 -19.53 4.80 20.93
CA LYS A 201 -18.86 4.19 19.76
C LYS A 201 -17.65 4.97 19.23
N ARG A 202 -17.61 6.28 19.42
CA ARG A 202 -16.48 7.14 19.01
C ARG A 202 -15.25 6.95 19.89
N LEU A 203 -15.43 6.59 21.16
CA LEU A 203 -14.32 6.26 22.06
C LEU A 203 -13.71 4.90 21.67
N GLU A 204 -14.56 3.93 21.31
CA GLU A 204 -14.13 2.62 20.82
C GLU A 204 -13.36 2.74 19.49
N GLU A 205 -13.88 3.52 18.54
CA GLU A 205 -13.21 3.87 17.28
C GLU A 205 -11.85 4.52 17.53
N GLY A 206 -11.81 5.57 18.36
CA GLY A 206 -10.56 6.23 18.74
C GLY A 206 -9.59 5.28 19.45
N GLY A 207 -10.11 4.35 20.25
CA GLY A 207 -9.34 3.28 20.89
C GLY A 207 -8.69 2.34 19.89
N ASN A 208 -9.42 1.91 18.85
CA ASN A 208 -8.92 1.00 17.82
C ASN A 208 -7.91 1.67 16.87
N ILE A 209 -8.12 2.94 16.51
CA ILE A 209 -7.12 3.72 15.76
C ILE A 209 -5.83 3.82 16.58
N ASN A 210 -5.95 4.15 17.86
CA ASN A 210 -4.79 4.19 18.76
C ASN A 210 -4.17 2.82 18.96
N LYS A 211 -4.95 1.74 18.99
CA LYS A 211 -4.45 0.37 19.08
C LYS A 211 -3.54 0.07 17.90
N SER A 212 -4.00 0.27 16.66
CA SER A 212 -3.20 -0.01 15.47
C SER A 212 -1.86 0.73 15.44
N LEU A 213 -1.86 2.04 15.75
CA LEU A 213 -0.65 2.86 15.79
C LEU A 213 0.25 2.56 17.00
N THR A 214 -0.33 2.22 18.15
CA THR A 214 0.43 1.82 19.35
C THR A 214 1.14 0.50 19.09
N THR A 215 0.45 -0.49 18.51
CA THR A 215 1.06 -1.76 18.12
C THR A 215 2.17 -1.55 17.10
N LEU A 216 1.98 -0.67 16.11
CA LEU A 216 3.04 -0.31 15.16
C LEU A 216 4.28 0.25 15.88
N GLY A 217 4.09 1.17 16.84
CA GLY A 217 5.18 1.69 17.67
C GLY A 217 5.88 0.62 18.51
N MET A 218 5.12 -0.35 19.05
CA MET A 218 5.68 -1.48 19.79
C MET A 218 6.51 -2.40 18.90
N VAL A 219 6.05 -2.70 17.68
CA VAL A 219 6.77 -3.51 16.70
C VAL A 219 8.09 -2.84 16.30
N ILE A 220 8.06 -1.55 15.97
CA ILE A 220 9.27 -0.77 15.62
C ILE A 220 10.26 -0.77 16.79
N SER A 221 9.76 -0.53 18.01
CA SER A 221 10.60 -0.51 19.22
C SER A 221 11.24 -1.87 19.48
N ALA A 222 10.46 -2.96 19.38
CA ALA A 222 10.97 -4.32 19.58
C ALA A 222 12.02 -4.70 18.52
N LEU A 223 11.82 -4.29 17.27
CA LEU A 223 12.79 -4.50 16.18
C LEU A 223 14.09 -3.72 16.40
N ALA A 224 14.00 -2.46 16.84
CA ALA A 224 15.17 -1.64 17.15
C ALA A 224 15.95 -2.16 18.38
N GLU A 225 15.25 -2.68 19.38
CA GLU A 225 15.89 -3.35 20.53
C GLU A 225 16.65 -4.61 20.08
N ARG A 226 16.05 -5.40 19.18
CA ARG A 226 16.65 -6.62 18.61
C ARG A 226 17.89 -6.31 17.77
N SER A 227 17.87 -5.26 16.94
CA SER A 227 19.04 -4.86 16.14
C SER A 227 20.21 -4.38 17.00
N ASN A 228 19.93 -3.84 18.19
CA ASN A 228 20.93 -3.38 19.16
C ASN A 228 21.45 -4.50 20.08
N GLY A 229 21.17 -5.77 19.77
CA GLY A 229 21.71 -6.92 20.51
C GLY A 229 21.11 -7.15 21.90
N LYS A 230 19.98 -6.51 22.22
CA LYS A 230 19.21 -6.84 23.45
C LYS A 230 18.49 -8.18 23.27
N LYS A 231 18.09 -8.80 24.39
CA LYS A 231 17.35 -10.09 24.41
C LYS A 231 16.21 -10.09 23.40
N GLU A 232 16.02 -11.22 22.71
CA GLU A 232 14.90 -11.46 21.82
C GLU A 232 13.58 -11.24 22.57
N LYS A 233 12.92 -10.13 22.24
CA LYS A 233 11.60 -9.78 22.73
C LYS A 233 10.58 -10.24 21.70
N PHE A 234 9.48 -10.81 22.17
CA PHE A 234 8.35 -11.16 21.29
C PHE A 234 7.87 -9.92 20.53
N ILE A 235 7.73 -10.04 19.21
CA ILE A 235 7.28 -8.96 18.33
C ILE A 235 5.78 -9.15 18.05
N PRO A 236 4.91 -8.23 18.49
CA PRO A 236 3.46 -8.40 18.44
C PRO A 236 2.86 -8.06 17.06
N TYR A 237 3.32 -8.71 15.99
CA TYR A 237 2.79 -8.47 14.65
C TYR A 237 1.27 -8.68 14.56
N ARG A 238 0.76 -9.72 15.23
CA ARG A 238 -0.65 -10.15 15.14
C ARG A 238 -1.63 -9.35 16.03
N ASP A 239 -1.14 -8.44 16.86
CA ASP A 239 -1.98 -7.74 17.83
C ASP A 239 -2.89 -6.69 17.17
N SER A 240 -2.55 -6.26 15.95
CA SER A 240 -3.30 -5.32 15.13
C SER A 240 -3.32 -5.77 13.67
N VAL A 241 -4.43 -5.50 12.98
CA VAL A 241 -4.57 -5.76 11.54
C VAL A 241 -3.56 -4.97 10.71
N LEU A 242 -3.14 -3.78 11.18
CA LEU A 242 -2.15 -2.96 10.49
C LEU A 242 -0.74 -3.57 10.54
N THR A 243 -0.39 -4.23 11.63
CA THR A 243 0.96 -4.76 11.87
C THR A 243 1.12 -6.21 11.48
N TRP A 244 0.01 -6.89 11.16
CA TRP A 244 0.00 -8.28 10.74
C TRP A 244 0.30 -8.38 9.25
#